data_AF-F1TCH5-F1
#
_entry.id   AF-F1TCH5-F1
#
_cell.length_a   1.000
_cell.length_b   1.000
_cell.length_c   1.000
_cell.angle_alpha   90.00
_cell.angle_beta   90.00
_cell.angle_gamma   90.00
#
_symmetry.space_group_name_H-M   'P 1'
#
loop_
_entity.id
_entity.type
_entity.pdbx_description
1 polymer ?
#
loop_
_entity_poly.entity_id
_entity_poly.type
_entity_poly.pdbx_seq_one_letter_code
_entity_poly.pdbx_strand_id
1 'polypeptide(L)' 'MNIGKVVKKLFINIILGVILLIIINFVGSYFSFRIALNVYSALIVGVLGVPGLILLVFLKFMV' A
#
# COMPACT_ATOMS: atom_id res chain seq x y z
N MET A 1 -13.68 -4.52 24.53
CA MET A 1 -12.65 -4.59 23.45
C MET A 1 -11.51 -3.65 23.85
N ASN A 2 -10.34 -4.18 24.22
CA ASN A 2 -9.26 -3.34 24.75
C ASN A 2 -8.60 -2.55 23.61
N ILE A 3 -8.66 -1.22 23.68
CA ILE A 3 -8.12 -0.26 22.69
C ILE A 3 -6.68 -0.61 22.28
N GLY A 4 -5.85 -1.08 23.22
CA GLY A 4 -4.44 -1.41 22.96
C GLY A 4 -4.22 -2.52 21.92
N LYS A 5 -5.17 -3.46 21.77
CA LYS A 5 -5.07 -4.53 20.75
C LYS A 5 -5.37 -4.01 19.33
N VAL A 6 -6.28 -3.04 19.22
CA VAL A 6 -6.71 -2.47 17.93
C VAL A 6 -5.62 -1.58 17.36
N VAL A 7 -5.02 -0.72 18.19
CA VAL A 7 -3.92 0.16 17.78
C VAL A 7 -2.72 -0.66 17.30
N LYS A 8 -2.36 -1.72 18.02
CA LYS A 8 -1.24 -2.60 17.63
C LYS A 8 -1.51 -3.31 16.31
N LYS A 9 -2.74 -3.75 16.06
CA LYS A 9 -3.16 -4.38 14.80
C LYS A 9 -3.11 -3.38 13.62
N LEU A 10 -3.50 -2.13 13.84
CA LEU A 10 -3.43 -1.06 12.85
C LEU A 10 -1.98 -0.73 12.46
N PHE A 11 -1.08 -0.60 13.43
CA PHE A 11 0.34 -0.37 13.14
C PHE A 11 0.95 -1.48 12.30
N ILE A 12 0.64 -2.75 12.60
CA ILE A 12 1.10 -3.90 11.82
C ILE A 12 0.55 -3.85 10.39
N ASN A 13 -0.73 -3.49 10.21
CA ASN A 13 -1.33 -3.36 8.87
C ASN A 13 -0.70 -2.24 8.04
N ILE A 14 -0.33 -1.11 8.66
CA ILE A 14 0.36 0.00 7.99
C ILE A 14 1.77 -0.44 7.56
N ILE A 15 2.52 -1.10 8.44
CA ILE A 15 3.87 -1.61 8.13
C ILE A 15 3.79 -2.64 6.99
N LEU A 16 2.82 -3.55 7.04
CA LEU A 16 2.56 -4.49 5.94
C LEU A 16 2.19 -3.79 4.64
N GLY A 17 1.39 -2.72 4.70
CA GLY A 17 1.04 -1.88 3.55
C GLY A 17 2.26 -1.23 2.90
N VAL A 18 3.16 -0.68 3.70
CA VAL A 18 4.42 -0.09 3.23
C VAL A 18 5.32 -1.16 2.59
N ILE A 19 5.48 -2.31 3.25
CA ILE A 19 6.27 -3.44 2.72
C ILE A 19 5.71 -3.89 1.35
N LEU A 20 4.39 -4.04 1.27
CA LEU A 20 3.73 -4.46 0.04
C LEU A 20 3.94 -3.43 -1.08
N LEU A 21 3.86 -2.14 -0.78
CA LEU A 21 4.12 -1.05 -1.73
C LEU A 21 5.56 -1.04 -2.24
N ILE A 22 6.54 -1.32 -1.37
CA ILE A 22 7.95 -1.45 -1.77
C ILE A 22 8.13 -2.61 -2.73
N ILE A 23 7.57 -3.78 -2.41
CA ILE A 23 7.65 -4.98 -3.26
C ILE A 23 7.03 -4.71 -4.63
N ILE A 24 5.84 -4.09 -4.68
CA ILE A 24 5.21 -3.74 -5.97
C ILE A 24 6.02 -2.68 -6.70
N ASN A 25 6.57 -1.66 -6.05
CA ASN A 25 7.42 -0.68 -6.73
C ASN A 25 8.67 -1.32 -7.32
N PHE A 26 9.21 -2.35 -6.66
CA PHE A 26 10.33 -3.13 -7.18
C PHE A 26 9.93 -3.92 -8.43
N VAL A 27 8.82 -4.67 -8.37
CA VAL A 27 8.30 -5.44 -9.52
C VAL A 27 7.82 -4.52 -10.65
N GLY A 28 7.16 -3.41 -10.31
CA GLY A 28 6.68 -2.40 -11.24
C GLY A 28 7.80 -1.63 -11.94
N SER A 29 8.97 -1.50 -11.31
CA SER A 29 10.14 -0.90 -11.95
C SER A 29 10.58 -1.66 -13.21
N TYR A 30 10.30 -2.97 -13.32
CA TYR A 30 10.54 -3.74 -14.55
C TYR A 30 9.57 -3.36 -15.69
N PHE A 31 8.43 -2.78 -15.36
CA PHE A 31 7.41 -2.30 -16.29
C PHE A 31 7.45 -0.76 -16.45
N SER A 32 8.54 -0.09 -16.05
CA SER A 32 8.66 1.37 -15.97
C SER A 32 7.57 2.06 -15.13
N PHE A 33 6.96 1.30 -14.23
CA PHE A 33 5.85 1.72 -13.39
C PHE A 33 6.33 1.95 -11.95
N ARG A 34 6.25 3.21 -11.48
CA ARG A 34 6.55 3.57 -10.09
C ARG A 34 5.39 4.32 -9.47
N ILE A 35 4.86 3.84 -8.35
CA ILE A 35 3.91 4.57 -7.51
C ILE A 35 4.71 5.37 -6.49
N ALA A 36 4.41 6.67 -6.36
CA ALA A 36 5.03 7.50 -5.34
C ALA A 36 4.73 6.93 -3.95
N LEU A 37 5.77 6.58 -3.20
CA LEU A 37 5.66 6.00 -1.87
C LEU A 37 5.41 7.14 -0.86
N ASN A 38 4.14 7.49 -0.69
CA ASN A 38 3.69 8.54 0.23
C ASN A 38 2.66 8.00 1.23
N VAL A 39 2.35 8.78 2.26
CA VAL A 39 1.42 8.38 3.33
C VAL A 39 0.06 7.95 2.76
N TYR A 40 -0.45 8.64 1.75
CA TYR A 40 -1.73 8.30 1.11
C TYR A 40 -1.69 6.92 0.42
N SER A 41 -0.69 6.66 -0.40
CA SER A 41 -0.48 5.38 -1.08
C SER A 41 -0.29 4.24 -0.06
N ALA A 42 0.51 4.46 0.98
CA ALA A 42 0.76 3.49 2.04
C ALA A 42 -0.50 3.16 2.85
N LEU A 43 -1.37 4.14 3.08
CA LEU A 43 -2.67 3.92 3.71
C LEU A 43 -3.63 3.18 2.79
N ILE A 44 -3.73 3.55 1.51
CA ILE A 44 -4.60 2.88 0.54
C ILE A 44 -4.20 1.40 0.41
N VAL A 45 -2.91 1.12 0.26
CA VAL A 45 -2.40 -0.26 0.17
C VAL A 45 -2.39 -0.97 1.53
N GLY A 46 -2.17 -0.26 2.64
CA GLY A 46 -2.21 -0.84 3.99
C GLY A 46 -3.61 -1.17 4.49
N VAL A 47 -4.63 -0.47 3.99
CA VAL A 47 -6.04 -0.72 4.32
C VAL A 47 -6.66 -1.72 3.34
N LEU A 48 -6.47 -1.52 2.04
CA LEU A 48 -7.07 -2.40 1.02
C LEU A 48 -6.18 -3.59 0.64
N GLY A 49 -4.87 -3.57 0.88
CA GLY A 49 -3.95 -4.63 0.47
C GLY A 49 -3.75 -4.69 -1.04
N VAL A 50 -3.81 -5.90 -1.60
CA VAL A 50 -3.70 -6.18 -3.04
C VAL A 50 -4.73 -5.40 -3.88
N PRO A 51 -6.03 -5.32 -3.52
CA PRO A 51 -6.97 -4.50 -4.29
C PRO A 51 -6.62 -3.00 -4.31
N GLY A 52 -6.02 -2.46 -3.22
CA GLY A 52 -5.55 -1.08 -3.19
C GLY A 52 -4.41 -0.81 -4.17
N LEU A 53 -3.55 -1.80 -4.39
CA LEU A 53 -2.49 -1.73 -5.39
C LEU A 53 -3.05 -1.72 -6.81
N ILE A 54 -4.00 -2.62 -7.10
CA ILE A 54 -4.67 -2.67 -8.40
C ILE A 54 -5.33 -1.31 -8.67
N LEU A 55 -5.97 -0.71 -7.67
CA LEU A 55 -6.57 0.62 -7.78
C LEU A 55 -5.54 1.70 -8.15
N LEU A 56 -4.38 1.73 -7.48
CA LEU A 56 -3.31 2.69 -7.75
C LEU A 56 -2.67 2.50 -9.13
N VAL A 57 -2.53 1.24 -9.57
CA VAL A 57 -2.08 0.90 -10.92
C VAL A 57 -3.08 1.43 -11.94
N PHE A 58 -4.36 1.14 -11.75
CA PHE A 58 -5.42 1.59 -12.66
C PHE A 58 -5.48 3.13 -12.75
N LEU A 59 -5.42 3.82 -11.61
CA LEU A 59 -5.41 5.29 -11.55
C LEU A 59 -4.23 5.90 -12.31
N LYS A 60 -3.05 5.28 -12.23
CA LYS A 60 -1.84 5.76 -12.91
C LYS A 60 -1.77 5.36 -14.40
N PHE A 61 -2.61 4.43 -14.85
CA PHE A 61 -2.80 4.18 -16.29
C PHE A 61 -3.86 5.10 -16.91
N MET A 62 -4.82 5.58 -16.11
CA MET A 62 -5.87 6.50 -16.58
C MET A 62 -5.41 7.97 -16.65
N VAL A 63 -4.45 8.37 -15.82
CA VAL A 63 -3.87 9.73 -15.76
C VAL A 63 -2.45 9.72 -16.27
#